data_AF-Q4V6H4-F1
#
_entry.id   AF-Q4V6H4-F1
#
_cell.length_a   1.000
_cell.length_b   1.000
_cell.length_c   1.000
_cell.angle_alpha   90.00
_cell.angle_beta   90.00
_cell.angle_gamma   90.00
#
_symmetry.space_group_name_H-M   'P 1'
#
loop_
_entity.id
_entity.type
_entity.pdbx_description
1 polymer ?
#
loop_
_entity_poly.entity_id
_entity_poly.type
_entity_poly.pdbx_seq_one_letter_code
_entity_poly.pdbx_strand_id
1 'polypeptide(L)'
;MTELALRRVFPLMKTFFGEMWTFSDNPDHADTAYTKLYLGSHTDNTYFCDAAGLQALHCIEHSGSGGENFFVDGLHVVHELKRRYPAAYDVLCSVQVPGEYIEKGEHHYHTAPIIQVDPLTQEFVQLRLNVYDRAVFNTIPQAEMAEFYDSLRQLLLIVRDKQQQWALKLCPGSIVLFDNWRVLHGREAYTGSRTMSGSYVQRTDFLSKARVLGIID
;
A
#
# COMPACT_ATOMS: atom_id res chain seq x y z
N MET A 1 16.71 -0.66 -17.20
CA MET A 1 15.95 -1.86 -17.64
C MET A 1 14.54 -1.89 -17.06
N THR A 2 14.35 -1.64 -15.76
CA THR A 2 13.03 -1.60 -15.09
C THR A 2 12.04 -0.67 -15.75
N GLU A 3 12.42 0.59 -15.93
CA GLU A 3 11.58 1.59 -16.59
C GLU A 3 11.16 1.13 -17.99
N LEU A 4 12.10 0.57 -18.77
CA LEU A 4 11.82 0.07 -20.11
C LEU A 4 10.82 -1.09 -20.10
N ALA A 5 10.92 -2.00 -19.14
CA ALA A 5 9.98 -3.10 -18.98
C ALA A 5 8.57 -2.61 -18.61
N LEU A 6 8.47 -1.66 -17.67
CA LEU A 6 7.19 -1.10 -17.24
C LEU A 6 6.54 -0.26 -18.35
N ARG A 7 7.30 0.64 -18.98
CA ARG A 7 6.83 1.49 -20.10
C ARG A 7 6.41 0.69 -21.33
N ARG A 8 6.86 -0.56 -21.47
CA ARG A 8 6.41 -1.44 -22.55
C ARG A 8 4.94 -1.82 -22.41
N VAL A 9 4.42 -1.83 -21.18
CA VAL A 9 3.07 -2.29 -20.86
C VAL A 9 2.17 -1.12 -20.44
N PHE A 10 2.67 -0.23 -19.58
CA PHE A 10 1.88 0.81 -18.93
C PHE A 10 2.48 2.21 -19.11
N PRO A 11 1.66 3.26 -19.25
CA PRO A 11 2.11 4.61 -18.88
C PRO A 11 2.43 4.64 -17.38
N LEU A 12 3.53 5.28 -17.00
CA LEU A 12 3.91 5.40 -15.58
C LEU A 12 3.16 6.58 -14.96
N MET A 13 2.69 6.41 -13.74
CA MET A 13 2.07 7.46 -12.96
C MET A 13 3.15 8.44 -12.50
N LYS A 14 3.09 9.68 -12.98
CA LYS A 14 3.95 10.76 -12.50
C LYS A 14 3.43 11.25 -11.15
N THR A 15 4.26 11.13 -10.12
CA THR A 15 4.00 11.71 -8.79
C THR A 15 5.04 12.79 -8.46
N PHE A 16 4.98 13.38 -7.27
CA PHE A 16 6.02 14.30 -6.79
C PHE A 16 7.37 13.59 -6.57
N PHE A 17 7.36 12.25 -6.35
CA PHE A 17 8.57 11.42 -6.39
C PHE A 17 9.13 11.18 -7.81
N GLY A 18 8.43 11.66 -8.85
CA GLY A 18 8.71 11.37 -10.25
C GLY A 18 7.89 10.19 -10.81
N GLU A 19 8.21 9.77 -12.04
CA GLU A 19 7.65 8.55 -12.66
C GLU A 19 8.38 7.28 -12.20
N MET A 20 9.67 7.43 -11.91
CA MET A 20 10.52 6.42 -11.30
C MET A 20 11.19 7.10 -10.10
N TRP A 21 11.26 6.39 -8.98
CA TRP A 21 12.05 6.82 -7.84
C TRP A 21 13.04 5.73 -7.48
N THR A 22 14.11 6.15 -6.82
CA THR A 22 15.10 5.25 -6.24
C THR A 22 15.20 5.57 -4.77
N PHE A 23 15.13 4.55 -3.94
CA PHE A 23 15.35 4.69 -2.52
C PHE A 23 16.46 3.75 -2.08
N SER A 24 17.37 4.33 -1.31
CA SER A 24 18.44 3.65 -0.60
C SER A 24 18.40 4.13 0.85
N ASP A 25 19.39 3.75 1.66
CA ASP A 25 19.52 4.15 3.07
C ASP A 25 19.76 5.68 3.28
N ASN A 26 19.49 6.53 2.29
CA ASN A 26 19.67 7.97 2.37
C ASN A 26 18.36 8.66 2.81
N PRO A 27 18.43 9.66 3.70
CA PRO A 27 17.27 10.37 4.24
C PRO A 27 16.71 11.44 3.29
N ASP A 28 16.66 11.18 1.98
CA ASP A 28 16.27 12.17 0.99
C ASP A 28 14.78 12.56 1.08
N HIS A 29 13.95 11.68 1.67
CA HIS A 29 12.55 11.94 1.96
C HIS A 29 12.20 11.53 3.40
N ALA A 30 11.22 12.22 3.99
CA ALA A 30 10.68 11.92 5.32
C ALA A 30 9.71 10.72 5.29
N ASP A 31 10.17 9.58 4.76
CA ASP A 31 9.37 8.36 4.61
C ASP A 31 10.07 7.16 5.28
N THR A 32 9.29 6.35 6.00
CA THR A 32 9.78 5.18 6.74
C THR A 32 10.44 4.14 5.81
N ALA A 33 10.09 4.13 4.52
CA ALA A 33 10.69 3.30 3.48
C ALA A 33 12.21 3.50 3.34
N TYR A 34 12.73 4.68 3.68
CA TYR A 34 14.14 5.07 3.60
C TYR A 34 14.96 4.68 4.84
N THR A 35 14.36 3.93 5.78
CA THR A 35 15.04 3.40 6.97
C THR A 35 15.38 1.92 6.82
N LYS A 36 16.26 1.40 7.69
CA LYS A 36 16.59 -0.06 7.78
C LYS A 36 15.62 -0.87 8.64
N LEU A 37 14.64 -0.20 9.23
CA LEU A 37 13.72 -0.79 10.19
C LEU A 37 12.68 -1.67 9.51
N TYR A 38 12.00 -2.49 10.30
CA TYR A 38 10.83 -3.22 9.85
C TYR A 38 9.75 -2.24 9.38
N LEU A 39 9.18 -2.51 8.21
CA LEU A 39 8.04 -1.78 7.66
C LEU A 39 6.85 -2.73 7.59
N GLY A 40 5.81 -2.46 8.37
CA GLY A 40 4.63 -3.32 8.47
C GLY A 40 3.81 -3.35 7.19
N SER A 41 2.87 -4.30 7.09
CA SER A 41 1.95 -4.39 5.96
C SER A 41 1.17 -3.09 5.76
N HIS A 42 1.24 -2.52 4.56
CA HIS A 42 0.54 -1.31 4.17
C HIS A 42 0.22 -1.30 2.67
N THR A 43 -0.60 -0.34 2.26
CA THR A 43 -0.85 0.07 0.87
C THR A 43 -0.38 1.50 0.70
N ASP A 44 0.31 1.81 -0.39
CA ASP A 44 0.89 3.13 -0.62
C ASP A 44 -0.15 4.16 -1.05
N ASN A 45 0.20 5.44 -0.82
CA ASN A 45 -0.55 6.62 -1.27
C ASN A 45 -1.98 6.74 -0.70
N THR A 46 -2.19 6.43 0.58
CA THR A 46 -3.49 6.65 1.23
C THR A 46 -3.89 8.13 1.25
N TYR A 47 -2.90 9.03 1.24
CA TYR A 47 -3.05 10.49 1.16
C TYR A 47 -3.32 11.04 -0.25
N PHE A 48 -3.27 10.21 -1.31
CA PHE A 48 -3.72 10.62 -2.64
C PHE A 48 -5.22 10.43 -2.80
N CYS A 49 -5.89 11.34 -3.50
CA CYS A 49 -7.29 11.11 -3.89
C CYS A 49 -7.43 9.92 -4.87
N ASP A 50 -6.47 9.77 -5.78
CA ASP A 50 -6.33 8.62 -6.68
C ASP A 50 -5.02 7.90 -6.34
N ALA A 51 -5.12 6.87 -5.49
CA ALA A 51 -3.96 6.07 -5.08
C ALA A 51 -3.47 5.21 -6.25
N ALA A 52 -2.16 4.97 -6.32
CA ALA A 52 -1.58 4.11 -7.34
C ALA A 52 -2.27 2.73 -7.39
N GLY A 53 -2.63 2.29 -8.59
CA GLY A 53 -3.30 1.01 -8.82
C GLY A 53 -2.33 -0.17 -8.79
N LEU A 54 -1.21 -0.05 -9.51
CA LEU A 54 -0.09 -0.99 -9.39
C LEU A 54 1.12 -0.28 -8.81
N GLN A 55 1.91 -1.06 -8.07
CA GLN A 55 3.25 -0.69 -7.66
C GLN A 55 4.24 -1.71 -8.19
N ALA A 56 5.35 -1.22 -8.72
CA ALA A 56 6.49 -2.01 -9.15
C ALA A 56 7.67 -1.71 -8.23
N LEU A 57 8.34 -2.75 -7.73
CA LEU A 57 9.57 -2.64 -6.96
C LEU A 57 10.66 -3.50 -7.61
N HIS A 58 11.79 -2.88 -7.93
CA HIS A 58 12.95 -3.52 -8.52
C HIS A 58 14.13 -3.45 -7.57
N CYS A 59 14.71 -4.60 -7.24
CA CYS A 59 15.94 -4.66 -6.47
C CYS A 59 17.14 -4.36 -7.40
N ILE A 60 17.78 -3.21 -7.19
CA ILE A 60 18.99 -2.82 -7.91
C ILE A 60 20.21 -3.44 -7.22
N GLU A 61 20.25 -3.32 -5.89
CA GLU A 61 21.35 -3.79 -5.07
C GLU A 61 20.82 -4.29 -3.72
N HIS A 62 21.41 -5.36 -3.21
CA HIS A 62 21.23 -5.79 -1.83
C HIS A 62 22.52 -6.44 -1.33
N SER A 63 23.09 -5.88 -0.27
CA SER A 63 24.16 -6.49 0.52
C SER A 63 23.69 -6.69 1.96
N GLY A 64 24.28 -7.63 2.71
CA GLY A 64 23.85 -7.95 4.08
C GLY A 64 22.69 -8.94 4.17
N SER A 65 21.97 -8.93 5.28
CA SER A 65 20.93 -9.92 5.65
C SER A 65 19.59 -9.26 5.99
N GLY A 66 18.50 -10.03 5.98
CA GLY A 66 17.14 -9.51 6.25
C GLY A 66 16.57 -8.76 5.05
N GLY A 67 15.49 -8.00 5.19
CA GLY A 67 14.95 -7.18 4.08
C GLY A 67 14.13 -7.97 3.06
N GLU A 68 13.68 -9.16 3.45
CA GLU A 68 12.63 -9.91 2.78
C GLU A 68 11.38 -9.03 2.69
N ASN A 69 10.80 -8.96 1.50
CA ASN A 69 9.48 -8.36 1.35
C ASN A 69 8.46 -9.40 1.79
N PHE A 70 7.30 -8.96 2.25
CA PHE A 70 6.17 -9.84 2.45
C PHE A 70 4.91 -9.18 1.92
N PHE A 71 3.97 -10.02 1.49
CA PHE A 71 2.72 -9.62 0.87
C PHE A 71 1.56 -10.30 1.58
N VAL A 72 0.45 -9.59 1.70
CA VAL A 72 -0.80 -10.07 2.32
C VAL A 72 -1.95 -9.79 1.36
N ASP A 73 -2.79 -10.79 1.10
CA ASP A 73 -3.99 -10.61 0.29
C ASP A 73 -5.07 -9.85 1.09
N GLY A 74 -5.22 -8.56 0.80
CA GLY A 74 -6.19 -7.70 1.49
C GLY A 74 -7.64 -8.12 1.30
N LEU A 75 -7.99 -8.74 0.16
CA LEU A 75 -9.35 -9.26 -0.05
C LEU A 75 -9.65 -10.39 0.93
N HIS A 76 -8.70 -11.32 1.09
CA HIS A 76 -8.82 -12.41 2.05
C HIS A 76 -8.92 -11.87 3.49
N VAL A 77 -8.06 -10.93 3.86
CA VAL A 77 -8.10 -10.27 5.18
C VAL A 77 -9.45 -9.61 5.44
N VAL A 78 -10.01 -8.89 4.46
CA VAL A 78 -11.31 -8.23 4.57
C VAL A 78 -12.43 -9.24 4.76
N HIS A 79 -12.40 -10.36 4.03
CA HIS A 79 -13.37 -11.45 4.23
C HIS A 79 -13.25 -12.08 5.63
N GLU A 80 -12.03 -12.31 6.11
CA GLU A 80 -11.81 -12.83 7.47
C GLU A 80 -12.27 -11.85 8.54
N LEU A 81 -12.06 -10.55 8.35
CA LEU A 81 -12.58 -9.51 9.23
C LEU A 81 -14.12 -9.54 9.25
N LYS A 82 -14.76 -9.55 8.08
CA LYS A 82 -16.23 -9.60 7.96
C LYS A 82 -16.81 -10.85 8.64
N ARG A 83 -16.13 -11.99 8.51
CA ARG A 83 -16.54 -13.26 9.12
C ARG A 83 -16.37 -13.28 10.64
N ARG A 84 -15.26 -12.75 11.16
CA ARG A 84 -14.89 -12.84 12.59
C ARG A 84 -15.40 -11.67 13.42
N TYR A 85 -15.48 -10.48 12.82
CA TYR A 85 -15.75 -9.21 13.48
C TYR A 85 -16.63 -8.31 12.56
N PRO A 86 -17.89 -8.71 12.27
CA PRO A 86 -18.74 -7.99 11.31
C PRO A 86 -18.95 -6.52 11.69
N ALA A 87 -19.13 -6.19 12.97
CA ALA A 87 -19.25 -4.80 13.42
C ALA A 87 -17.99 -3.97 13.11
N ALA A 88 -16.80 -4.55 13.27
CA ALA A 88 -15.55 -3.88 12.93
C ALA A 88 -15.43 -3.67 11.41
N TYR A 89 -15.90 -4.62 10.60
CA TYR A 89 -15.98 -4.46 9.15
C TYR A 89 -16.88 -3.27 8.77
N ASP A 90 -18.07 -3.15 9.37
CA ASP A 90 -19.00 -2.05 9.07
C ASP A 90 -18.41 -0.68 9.43
N VAL A 91 -17.77 -0.57 10.59
CA VAL A 91 -17.04 0.65 11.02
C VAL A 91 -15.95 1.00 10.03
N LEU A 92 -15.12 0.03 9.62
CA LEU A 92 -13.98 0.24 8.73
C LEU A 92 -14.37 0.49 7.27
N CYS A 93 -15.62 0.16 6.88
CA CYS A 93 -16.20 0.56 5.60
C CYS A 93 -16.79 1.98 5.62
N SER A 94 -17.16 2.49 6.80
CA SER A 94 -17.92 3.73 6.93
C SER A 94 -17.07 4.92 7.35
N VAL A 95 -16.19 4.72 8.34
CA VAL A 95 -15.36 5.79 8.93
C VAL A 95 -14.37 6.31 7.90
N GLN A 96 -14.42 7.61 7.67
CA GLN A 96 -13.52 8.33 6.79
C GLN A 96 -12.18 8.55 7.49
N VAL A 97 -11.13 7.83 7.08
CA VAL A 97 -9.79 7.90 7.71
C VAL A 97 -8.91 8.88 6.95
N PRO A 98 -8.37 9.92 7.60
CA PRO A 98 -7.51 10.88 6.92
C PRO A 98 -6.08 10.34 6.79
N GLY A 99 -5.51 10.46 5.59
CA GLY A 99 -4.10 10.27 5.28
C GLY A 99 -3.45 11.60 4.92
N GLU A 100 -2.21 11.81 5.36
CA GLU A 100 -1.47 13.06 5.15
C GLU A 100 0.01 12.81 4.88
N TYR A 101 0.56 13.55 3.92
CA TYR A 101 1.98 13.63 3.63
C TYR A 101 2.40 15.10 3.53
N ILE A 102 3.47 15.46 4.25
CA ILE A 102 4.01 16.83 4.29
C ILE A 102 5.51 16.78 4.02
N GLU A 103 5.95 17.49 2.98
CA GLU A 103 7.35 17.73 2.68
C GLU A 103 7.52 19.20 2.21
N LYS A 104 8.76 19.68 2.11
CA LYS A 104 9.02 21.03 1.61
C LYS A 104 8.50 21.20 0.18
N GLY A 105 7.38 21.92 0.05
CA GLY A 105 6.75 22.22 -1.25
C GLY A 105 5.62 21.28 -1.63
N GLU A 106 5.40 20.20 -0.87
CA GLU A 106 4.35 19.21 -1.12
C GLU A 106 3.49 19.02 0.14
N HIS A 107 2.18 19.08 -0.03
CA HIS A 107 1.22 18.79 1.05
C HIS A 107 0.03 18.05 0.46
N HIS A 108 -0.04 16.76 0.74
CA HIS A 108 -1.12 15.90 0.26
C HIS A 108 -1.96 15.45 1.44
N TYR A 109 -3.28 15.57 1.27
CA TYR A 109 -4.25 15.16 2.27
C TYR A 109 -5.45 14.55 1.55
N HIS A 110 -5.87 13.38 1.99
CA HIS A 110 -7.07 12.75 1.49
C HIS A 110 -7.73 11.91 2.57
N THR A 111 -9.05 11.79 2.50
CA THR A 111 -9.83 11.03 3.46
C THR A 111 -10.68 10.01 2.72
N ALA A 112 -10.60 8.76 3.15
CA ALA A 112 -11.36 7.64 2.60
C ALA A 112 -11.53 6.54 3.66
N PRO A 113 -12.51 5.64 3.53
CA PRO A 113 -12.60 4.49 4.41
C PRO A 113 -11.42 3.54 4.18
N ILE A 114 -11.07 2.76 5.22
CA ILE A 114 -10.02 1.74 5.10
C ILE A 114 -10.46 0.66 4.12
N ILE A 115 -11.72 0.24 4.17
CA ILE A 115 -12.29 -0.73 3.25
C ILE A 115 -13.28 0.00 2.36
N GLN A 116 -12.91 0.21 1.11
CA GLN A 116 -13.81 0.77 0.12
C GLN A 116 -14.57 -0.36 -0.58
N VAL A 117 -15.89 -0.21 -0.64
CA VAL A 117 -16.79 -1.11 -1.36
C VAL A 117 -17.54 -0.36 -2.44
N ASP A 118 -18.00 -1.07 -3.46
CA ASP A 118 -18.89 -0.52 -4.46
C ASP A 118 -20.23 -0.15 -3.81
N PRO A 119 -20.75 1.07 -4.01
CA PRO A 119 -21.95 1.52 -3.32
C PRO A 119 -23.21 0.72 -3.70
N LEU A 120 -23.26 0.12 -4.89
CA LEU A 120 -24.41 -0.64 -5.37
C LEU A 120 -24.27 -2.12 -5.04
N THR A 121 -23.16 -2.74 -5.41
CA THR A 121 -22.95 -4.19 -5.28
C THR A 121 -22.41 -4.60 -3.92
N GLN A 122 -21.85 -3.65 -3.15
CA GLN A 122 -21.15 -3.91 -1.88
C GLN A 122 -19.91 -4.81 -2.04
N GLU A 123 -19.43 -4.98 -3.27
CA GLU A 123 -18.20 -5.72 -3.57
C GLU A 123 -16.96 -4.92 -3.16
N PHE A 124 -15.90 -5.61 -2.78
CA PHE A 124 -14.63 -4.99 -2.42
C PHE A 124 -14.01 -4.22 -3.61
N VAL A 125 -13.65 -2.96 -3.38
CA VAL A 125 -13.01 -2.09 -4.38
C VAL A 125 -11.55 -1.85 -4.05
N GLN A 126 -11.26 -1.42 -2.82
CA GLN A 126 -9.91 -1.03 -2.40
C GLN A 126 -9.72 -1.21 -0.89
N LEU A 127 -8.52 -1.62 -0.50
CA LEU A 127 -8.05 -1.54 0.88
C LEU A 127 -7.06 -0.38 0.98
N ARG A 128 -7.30 0.56 1.90
CA ARG A 128 -6.48 1.75 2.14
C ARG A 128 -5.96 1.71 3.56
N LEU A 129 -4.87 0.97 3.76
CA LEU A 129 -4.29 0.76 5.09
C LEU A 129 -2.83 1.17 5.08
N ASN A 130 -2.53 2.37 5.58
CA ASN A 130 -1.19 2.77 5.95
C ASN A 130 -1.26 3.50 7.29
N VAL A 131 -0.71 2.89 8.34
CA VAL A 131 -0.73 3.48 9.69
C VAL A 131 0.30 4.60 9.85
N TYR A 132 1.31 4.66 8.98
CA TYR A 132 2.37 5.65 8.99
C TYR A 132 1.90 6.97 8.37
N ASP A 133 1.04 6.88 7.35
CA ASP A 133 0.46 8.04 6.63
C ASP A 133 -0.77 8.62 7.34
N ARG A 134 -1.26 7.99 8.41
CA ARG A 134 -2.55 8.37 9.01
C ARG A 134 -2.45 9.69 9.75
N ALA A 135 -3.26 10.65 9.33
CA ALA A 135 -3.31 11.98 9.91
C ALA A 135 -4.07 12.01 11.24
N VAL A 136 -4.06 13.19 11.86
CA VAL A 136 -4.92 13.48 13.02
C VAL A 136 -6.39 13.45 12.57
N PHE A 137 -7.22 12.74 13.34
CA PHE A 137 -8.65 12.63 13.06
C PHE A 137 -9.37 13.95 13.27
N ASN A 138 -10.11 14.36 12.25
CA ASN A 138 -11.10 15.44 12.26
C ASN A 138 -12.41 15.01 11.56
N THR A 139 -12.59 13.70 11.35
CA THR A 139 -13.65 13.11 10.52
C THR A 139 -14.72 12.36 11.31
N ILE A 140 -14.47 12.06 12.58
CA ILE A 140 -15.44 11.41 13.48
C ILE A 140 -15.47 12.11 14.85
N PRO A 141 -16.61 12.07 15.57
CA PRO A 141 -16.70 12.55 16.93
C PRO A 141 -15.77 11.80 17.89
N GLN A 142 -15.31 12.47 18.95
CA GLN A 142 -14.46 11.86 19.99
C GLN A 142 -15.09 10.60 20.63
N ALA A 143 -16.42 10.55 20.74
CA ALA A 143 -17.15 9.42 21.32
C ALA A 143 -17.01 8.12 20.50
N GLU A 144 -16.84 8.23 19.18
CA GLU A 144 -16.71 7.09 18.25
C GLU A 144 -15.26 6.62 18.09
N MET A 145 -14.30 7.40 18.58
CA MET A 145 -12.87 7.14 18.41
C MET A 145 -12.43 5.80 19.01
N ALA A 146 -12.98 5.42 20.17
CA ALA A 146 -12.64 4.17 20.84
C ALA A 146 -13.07 2.94 20.01
N GLU A 147 -14.28 3.00 19.45
CA GLU A 147 -14.83 1.95 18.59
C GLU A 147 -14.04 1.82 17.29
N PHE A 148 -13.67 2.94 16.68
CA PHE A 148 -12.79 2.94 15.50
C PHE A 148 -11.45 2.27 15.79
N TYR A 149 -10.77 2.63 16.89
CA TYR A 149 -9.48 2.03 17.22
C TYR A 149 -9.58 0.55 17.58
N ASP A 150 -10.64 0.11 18.25
CA ASP A 150 -10.83 -1.32 18.51
C ASP A 150 -11.09 -2.10 17.22
N SER A 151 -11.87 -1.53 16.29
CA SER A 151 -12.11 -2.10 14.97
C SER A 151 -10.82 -2.20 14.14
N LEU A 152 -10.03 -1.12 14.10
CA LEU A 152 -8.72 -1.10 13.45
C LEU A 152 -7.77 -2.15 14.06
N ARG A 153 -7.80 -2.31 15.39
CA ARG A 153 -6.99 -3.33 16.08
C ARG A 153 -7.35 -4.74 15.61
N GLN A 154 -8.64 -5.07 15.45
CA GLN A 154 -9.06 -6.38 14.93
C GLN A 154 -8.53 -6.65 13.52
N LEU A 155 -8.62 -5.65 12.63
CA LEU A 155 -8.06 -5.76 11.28
C LEU A 155 -6.53 -5.96 11.33
N LEU A 156 -5.82 -5.16 12.12
CA LEU A 156 -4.36 -5.27 12.25
C LEU A 156 -3.90 -6.61 12.83
N LEU A 157 -4.69 -7.24 13.72
CA LEU A 157 -4.39 -8.57 14.23
C LEU A 157 -4.43 -9.64 13.13
N ILE A 158 -5.39 -9.54 12.19
CA ILE A 158 -5.48 -10.45 11.04
C ILE A 158 -4.30 -10.19 10.08
N VAL A 159 -4.05 -8.92 9.72
CA VAL A 159 -2.98 -8.53 8.79
C VAL A 159 -1.59 -8.94 9.28
N ARG A 160 -1.35 -8.90 10.60
CA ARG A 160 -0.05 -9.22 11.21
C ARG A 160 0.17 -10.71 11.44
N ASP A 161 -0.85 -11.54 11.27
CA ASP A 161 -0.70 -12.98 11.40
C ASP A 161 0.29 -13.48 10.33
N LYS A 162 1.37 -14.13 10.77
CA LYS A 162 2.41 -14.65 9.89
C LYS A 162 1.88 -15.70 8.92
N GLN A 163 0.76 -16.38 9.23
CA GLN A 163 0.11 -17.30 8.30
C GLN A 163 -0.54 -16.58 7.11
N GLN A 164 -0.79 -15.28 7.21
CA GLN A 164 -1.34 -14.45 6.14
C GLN A 164 -0.27 -13.83 5.24
N GLN A 165 1.01 -13.99 5.61
CA GLN A 165 2.14 -13.36 4.93
C GLN A 165 2.82 -14.34 3.97
N TRP A 166 2.91 -13.95 2.71
CA TRP A 166 3.79 -14.59 1.75
C TRP A 166 5.10 -13.80 1.65
N ALA A 167 6.20 -14.40 2.11
CA ALA A 167 7.52 -13.77 2.10
C ALA A 167 8.26 -14.02 0.78
N LEU A 168 8.89 -12.98 0.25
CA LEU A 168 9.71 -12.99 -0.96
C LEU A 168 10.98 -12.16 -0.77
N LYS A 169 12.12 -12.83 -0.85
CA LYS A 169 13.41 -12.16 -0.96
C LYS A 169 13.67 -11.75 -2.41
N LEU A 170 13.71 -10.44 -2.67
CA LEU A 170 14.12 -9.94 -3.98
C LEU A 170 15.64 -9.92 -4.08
N CYS A 171 16.17 -10.57 -5.11
CA CYS A 171 17.58 -10.51 -5.47
C CYS A 171 17.81 -9.37 -6.48
N PRO A 172 19.03 -8.79 -6.56
CA PRO A 172 19.37 -7.83 -7.59
C PRO A 172 18.95 -8.30 -9.00
N GLY A 173 18.28 -7.42 -9.74
CA GLY A 173 17.68 -7.71 -11.06
C GLY A 173 16.23 -8.21 -11.02
N SER A 174 15.67 -8.47 -9.84
CA SER A 174 14.29 -8.96 -9.68
C SER A 174 13.30 -7.79 -9.59
N ILE A 175 12.21 -7.85 -10.35
CA ILE A 175 11.10 -6.91 -10.29
C ILE A 175 9.87 -7.66 -9.77
N VAL A 176 9.18 -7.08 -8.79
CA VAL A 176 7.85 -7.49 -8.38
C VAL A 176 6.85 -6.40 -8.75
N LEU A 177 5.70 -6.81 -9.28
CA LEU A 177 4.55 -5.94 -9.55
C LEU A 177 3.36 -6.50 -8.78
N PHE A 178 2.61 -5.63 -8.12
CA PHE A 178 1.43 -6.03 -7.36
C PHE A 178 0.35 -4.95 -7.40
N ASP A 179 -0.89 -5.39 -7.16
CA ASP A 179 -2.07 -4.52 -7.08
C ASP A 179 -2.09 -3.81 -5.71
N ASN A 180 -1.69 -2.54 -5.70
CA ASN A 180 -1.62 -1.73 -4.48
C ASN A 180 -3.01 -1.40 -3.89
N TRP A 181 -4.10 -1.62 -4.65
CA TRP A 181 -5.47 -1.50 -4.11
C TRP A 181 -5.91 -2.73 -3.31
N ARG A 182 -5.23 -3.88 -3.47
CA ARG A 182 -5.61 -5.15 -2.84
C ARG A 182 -4.53 -5.71 -1.94
N VAL A 183 -3.30 -5.77 -2.44
CA VAL A 183 -2.19 -6.46 -1.79
C VAL A 183 -1.51 -5.49 -0.84
N LEU A 184 -1.56 -5.78 0.45
CA LEU A 184 -0.67 -5.09 1.39
C LEU A 184 0.73 -5.64 1.23
N HIS A 185 1.71 -4.79 1.41
CA HIS A 185 3.11 -5.18 1.33
C HIS A 185 3.88 -4.59 2.50
N GLY A 186 5.01 -5.20 2.82
CA GLY A 186 5.91 -4.74 3.86
C GLY A 186 7.28 -5.36 3.69
N ARG A 187 8.16 -5.07 4.65
CA ARG A 187 9.56 -5.48 4.58
C ARG A 187 10.10 -5.78 5.96
N GLU A 188 10.81 -6.89 6.09
CA GLU A 188 11.59 -7.21 7.29
C GLU A 188 12.74 -6.19 7.47
N ALA A 189 13.23 -6.06 8.72
CA ALA A 189 14.42 -5.25 8.98
C ALA A 189 15.65 -5.85 8.28
N TYR A 190 16.65 -5.02 7.95
CA TYR A 190 17.86 -5.49 7.27
C TYR A 190 19.15 -4.79 7.72
N THR A 191 20.27 -5.41 7.34
CA THR A 191 21.63 -4.89 7.51
C THR A 191 22.29 -4.69 6.15
N GLY A 192 23.42 -3.98 6.10
CA GLY A 192 24.13 -3.72 4.85
C GLY A 192 23.51 -2.58 4.04
N SER A 193 23.61 -2.66 2.70
CA SER A 193 23.04 -1.72 1.73
C SER A 193 21.87 -2.34 0.98
N ARG A 194 20.84 -1.56 0.69
CA ARG A 194 19.74 -1.98 -0.19
C ARG A 194 19.30 -0.80 -1.05
N THR A 195 19.32 -1.00 -2.35
CA THR A 195 18.88 0.00 -3.34
C THR A 195 17.72 -0.58 -4.12
N MET A 196 16.58 0.09 -4.04
CA MET A 196 15.37 -0.27 -4.77
C MET A 196 14.98 0.85 -5.71
N SER A 197 14.45 0.49 -6.87
CA SER A 197 13.76 1.41 -7.75
C SER A 197 12.27 1.09 -7.77
N GLY A 198 11.44 2.10 -7.65
CA GLY A 198 9.98 1.98 -7.66
C GLY A 198 9.33 2.74 -8.81
N SER A 199 8.14 2.28 -9.18
CA SER A 199 7.23 3.01 -10.09
C SER A 199 5.77 2.66 -9.80
N TYR A 200 4.86 3.59 -10.10
CA TYR A 200 3.42 3.45 -9.90
C TYR A 200 2.74 3.44 -11.27
N VAL A 201 1.62 2.76 -11.36
CA VAL A 201 0.70 2.83 -12.52
C VAL A 201 -0.68 3.20 -11.99
N GLN A 202 -1.34 4.16 -12.66
CA GLN A 202 -2.69 4.54 -12.31
C GLN A 202 -3.64 3.36 -12.46
N ARG A 203 -4.65 3.26 -11.58
CA ARG A 203 -5.64 2.17 -11.65
C ARG A 203 -6.34 2.13 -13.00
N THR A 204 -6.72 3.30 -13.52
CA THR A 204 -7.37 3.42 -14.83
C THR A 204 -6.52 2.86 -15.97
N ASP A 205 -5.23 3.18 -16.00
CA ASP A 205 -4.30 2.70 -17.03
C ASP A 205 -4.06 1.20 -16.93
N PHE A 206 -3.89 0.68 -15.70
CA PHE A 206 -3.79 -0.76 -15.47
C PHE A 206 -5.03 -1.50 -15.99
N LEU A 207 -6.23 -1.07 -15.58
CA LEU A 207 -7.48 -1.72 -15.99
C LEU A 207 -7.71 -1.60 -17.51
N SER A 208 -7.36 -0.46 -18.11
CA SER A 208 -7.41 -0.28 -19.57
C SER A 208 -6.55 -1.32 -20.30
N LYS A 209 -5.29 -1.50 -19.85
CA LYS A 209 -4.39 -2.51 -20.43
C LYS A 209 -4.88 -3.93 -20.19
N ALA A 210 -5.40 -4.22 -19.00
CA ALA A 210 -5.95 -5.53 -18.69
C ALA A 210 -7.12 -5.90 -19.63
N ARG A 211 -8.02 -4.95 -19.94
CA ARG A 211 -9.11 -5.13 -20.91
C ARG A 211 -8.60 -5.34 -22.33
N VAL A 212 -7.67 -4.50 -22.79
CA VAL A 212 -7.07 -4.63 -24.12
C VAL A 212 -6.37 -5.99 -24.31
N LEU A 213 -5.82 -6.55 -23.23
CA LEU A 213 -5.17 -7.86 -23.23
C LEU A 213 -6.14 -9.03 -22.96
N GLY A 214 -7.43 -8.77 -22.72
CA GLY A 214 -8.44 -9.80 -22.43
C GLY A 214 -8.24 -10.54 -21.10
N ILE A 215 -7.58 -9.89 -20.12
CA ILE A 215 -7.39 -10.44 -18.77
C ILE A 215 -8.66 -10.24 -17.93
N ILE A 216 -9.36 -9.14 -18.17
CA ILE A 216 -10.64 -8.79 -17.57
C ILE A 216 -11.60 -8.31 -18.66
N ASP A 217 -12.90 -8.28 -18.35
CA ASP A 217 -13.96 -7.80 -19.23
C ASP A 217 -13.91 -6.27 -19.48
#